data_AF-F3FYP5-F1
#
_entry.id   AF-F3FYP5-F1
#
_cell.length_a   1.000
_cell.length_b   1.000
_cell.length_c   1.000
_cell.angle_alpha   90.00
_cell.angle_beta   90.00
_cell.angle_gamma   90.00
#
_symmetry.space_group_name_H-M   'P 1'
#
loop_
_entity.id
_entity.type
_entity.pdbx_description
1 polymer ?
#
loop_
_entity_poly.entity_id
_entity_poly.type
_entity_poly.pdbx_seq_one_letter_code
_entity_poly.pdbx_strand_id
1 'polypeptide(L)' 'DKRLVAYYTLSAGQASVDIDSLRGWLQEQLPAYMIPVAYVLLDALPLTP' A
#
# COMPACT_ATOMS: atom_id res chain seq x y z
N ASP A 1 -1.06 20.16 -4.68
CA ASP A 1 -1.10 19.45 -3.40
C ASP A 1 -0.47 18.06 -3.59
N LYS A 2 0.39 17.60 -2.68
CA LYS A 2 1.09 16.30 -2.80
C LYS A 2 0.51 15.34 -1.77
N ARG A 3 0.14 14.14 -2.19
CA ARG A 3 -0.46 13.10 -1.33
C ARG A 3 0.31 11.79 -1.46
N LEU A 4 0.32 11.00 -0.39
CA LEU A 4 0.99 9.70 -0.37
C LEU A 4 0.13 8.63 -1.07
N VAL A 5 0.77 7.85 -1.92
CA VAL A 5 0.17 6.71 -2.62
C VAL A 5 1.05 5.49 -2.38
N ALA A 6 0.45 4.39 -1.97
CA ALA A 6 1.15 3.12 -1.79
C ALA A 6 0.98 2.24 -3.02
N TYR A 7 2.10 1.80 -3.59
CA TYR A 7 2.13 0.75 -4.61
C TYR A 7 2.60 -0.53 -3.94
N TYR A 8 1.87 -1.62 -4.13
CA TYR A 8 2.20 -2.90 -3.51
C TYR A 8 1.93 -4.05 -4.47
N THR A 9 2.56 -5.19 -4.20
CA THR A 9 2.35 -6.46 -4.89
C THR A 9 1.86 -7.49 -3.88
N LEU A 10 1.22 -8.55 -4.35
CA LEU A 10 0.87 -9.68 -3.50
C LEU A 10 2.07 -10.64 -3.39
N SER A 11 2.27 -11.19 -2.20
CA SER A 11 3.20 -12.30 -2.01
C SER A 11 2.70 -13.55 -2.75
N ALA A 12 3.61 -14.41 -3.19
CA ALA A 12 3.26 -15.64 -3.89
C ALA A 12 2.28 -16.48 -3.05
N GLY A 13 1.17 -16.91 -3.67
CA GLY A 13 0.11 -17.68 -3.01
C GLY A 13 -0.97 -16.84 -2.31
N GLN A 14 -0.84 -15.50 -2.29
CA GLN A 14 -1.86 -14.62 -1.75
C GLN A 14 -2.74 -14.05 -2.87
N ALA A 15 -4.06 -14.24 -2.77
CA ALA A 15 -5.01 -13.82 -3.80
C ALA A 15 -5.46 -12.35 -3.66
N SER A 16 -5.48 -11.82 -2.44
CA SER A 16 -5.92 -10.45 -2.16
C SER A 16 -5.39 -9.96 -0.82
N VAL A 17 -5.53 -8.65 -0.57
CA VAL A 17 -5.35 -8.04 0.75
C VAL A 17 -6.50 -7.08 0.98
N ASP A 18 -6.98 -7.01 2.22
CA ASP A 18 -7.96 -5.99 2.60
C ASP A 18 -7.24 -4.67 2.91
N ILE A 19 -7.66 -3.61 2.22
CA ILE A 19 -7.05 -2.29 2.32
C ILE A 19 -7.37 -1.63 3.67
N ASP A 20 -8.54 -1.87 4.25
CA ASP A 20 -8.88 -1.28 5.55
C ASP A 20 -8.06 -1.89 6.67
N SER A 21 -7.87 -3.22 6.64
CA SER A 21 -6.94 -3.91 7.53
C SER A 21 -5.48 -3.40 7.38
N LEU A 22 -5.00 -3.23 6.14
CA LEU A 22 -3.66 -2.71 5.87
C LEU A 22 -3.51 -1.26 6.37
N ARG A 23 -4.51 -0.41 6.14
CA ARG A 23 -4.53 0.97 6.63
C ARG A 23 -4.53 1.02 8.15
N GLY A 24 -5.35 0.19 8.80
CA GLY A 24 -5.42 0.10 10.26
C GLY A 24 -4.06 -0.29 10.86
N TRP A 25 -3.40 -1.29 10.28
CA TRP A 25 -2.05 -1.68 10.71
C TRP A 25 -1.03 -0.54 10.57
N LEU A 26 -1.07 0.22 9.46
CA LEU A 26 -0.20 1.38 9.28
C LEU A 26 -0.48 2.51 10.28
N GLN A 27 -1.74 2.73 10.67
CA GLN A 27 -2.13 3.75 11.64
C GLN A 27 -1.61 3.47 13.05
N GLU A 28 -1.42 2.20 13.42
CA GLU A 28 -0.84 1.83 14.71
C GLU A 28 0.66 2.11 14.79
N GLN A 29 1.35 2.15 13.64
CA GLN A 29 2.80 2.27 13.56
C GLN A 29 3.27 3.66 13.10
N LEU A 30 2.42 4.40 12.38
CA LEU A 30 2.78 5.65 11.71
C LEU A 30 1.83 6.79 12.11
N PRO A 31 2.32 8.05 12.15
CA PRO A 31 1.47 9.20 12.35
C PRO A 31 0.52 9.42 11.16
N ALA A 32 -0.62 10.06 11.42
CA ALA A 32 -1.73 10.21 10.47
C ALA A 32 -1.34 10.79 9.09
N TYR A 33 -0.37 11.71 9.04
CA TYR A 33 0.08 12.33 7.79
C TYR A 33 0.94 11.42 6.91
N MET A 34 1.41 10.28 7.44
CA MET A 34 2.15 9.25 6.69
C MET A 34 1.24 8.17 6.11
N ILE A 35 -0.07 8.24 6.38
CA ILE A 35 -1.02 7.24 5.89
C ILE A 35 -1.38 7.55 4.42
N PRO A 36 -1.16 6.60 3.49
CA PRO A 36 -1.52 6.78 2.09
C PRO A 36 -3.02 7.02 1.90
N VAL A 37 -3.35 7.93 0.98
CA VAL A 37 -4.74 8.20 0.60
C VAL A 37 -5.26 7.21 -0.44
N ALA A 38 -4.35 6.50 -1.12
CA ALA A 38 -4.66 5.51 -2.15
C ALA A 38 -3.67 4.36 -2.10
N TYR A 39 -4.16 3.18 -2.44
CA TYR A 39 -3.41 1.92 -2.49
C TYR A 39 -3.63 1.31 -3.86
N VAL A 40 -2.54 1.04 -4.56
CA VAL A 40 -2.55 0.52 -5.93
C VAL A 40 -1.86 -0.83 -5.92
N LEU A 41 -2.64 -1.88 -6.22
CA LEU A 41 -2.10 -3.20 -6.46
C LEU A 41 -1.44 -3.22 -7.84
N LEU A 42 -0.21 -3.73 -7.89
CA LEU A 42 0.52 -4.02 -9.11
C LEU A 42 0.82 -5.52 -9.18
N ASP A 43 0.85 -6.05 -10.40
CA ASP A 43 1.30 -7.43 -10.62
C ASP A 43 2.81 -7.58 -10.32
N ALA A 44 3.59 -6.56 -10.67
CA ALA A 44 5.02 -6.45 -10.36
C ALA A 44 5.43 -4.99 -10.20
N LEU A 45 6.46 -4.73 -9.39
CA LEU A 45 7.04 -3.39 -9.27
C LEU A 45 7.79 -3.02 -10.55
N PRO A 46 7.58 -1.81 -11.11
CA PRO A 46 8.29 -1.40 -12.31
C PRO A 46 9.77 -1.20 -11.99
N LEU A 47 10.61 -1.85 -12.77
CA LEU A 47 12.06 -1.67 -12.73
C LEU A 47 12.47 -0.69 -13.82
N THR A 48 13.39 0.21 -13.52
CA THR A 48 14.02 1.03 -14.56
C THR A 48 14.95 0.15 -15.41
N PRO A 49 15.05 0.39 -16.73
CA PRO A 49 16.04 -0.26 -17.59
C PRO A 49 17.49 -0.06 -17.12
#